data_AF-A0A7R9EM49-F1
#
_entry.id   AF-A0A7R9EM49-F1
#
_cell.length_a   1.000
_cell.length_b   1.000
_cell.length_c   1.000
_cell.angle_alpha   90.00
_cell.angle_beta   90.00
_cell.angle_gamma   90.00
#
_symmetry.space_group_name_H-M   'P 1'
#
loop_
_entity.id
_entity.type
_entity.pdbx_description
1 polymer ?
#
loop_
_entity_poly.entity_id
_entity_poly.type
_entity_poly.pdbx_seq_one_letter_code
_entity_poly.pdbx_strand_id
1 'polypeptide(L)'
;VTRVFYPDDPPPFIDGVRINSPHYLCKLVLNESSPRRYTLVVSQYEKMHTIFYTLRAYATCPISLGKIPNQYEHVKQVSDGQWKGERAGGCGNHPNSHLNNPRYQVTLESRNNNNQLLLDLKGPKQYQVGLDIICVVVNDPNAPGAFTKKHSGAFRSGFVVMPLEDVPAGTYDIIPSTFLPNQEGPFFLTVKSSCPFKLAKLR
;
A
#
# COMPACT_ATOMS: atom_id res chain seq x y z
N VAL A 1 -1.76 12.52 -4.55
CA VAL A 1 -1.30 12.77 -3.17
C VAL A 1 -0.90 11.44 -2.56
N THR A 2 0.39 11.27 -2.26
CA THR A 2 0.92 10.12 -1.53
C THR A 2 0.34 10.11 -0.11
N ARG A 3 -0.19 8.97 0.34
CA ARG A 3 -0.82 8.83 1.66
C ARG A 3 0.06 7.97 2.56
N VAL A 4 0.07 8.27 3.85
CA VAL A 4 0.59 7.37 4.88
C VAL A 4 -0.57 6.49 5.34
N PHE A 5 -0.40 5.18 5.23
CA PHE A 5 -1.45 4.20 5.55
C PHE A 5 -1.33 3.68 6.99
N TYR A 6 -0.11 3.56 7.49
CA TYR A 6 0.20 3.12 8.85
C TYR A 6 0.97 4.25 9.56
N PRO A 7 0.26 5.22 10.18
CA PRO A 7 0.90 6.42 10.72
C PRO A 7 1.76 6.16 11.96
N ASP A 8 1.57 5.03 12.62
CA ASP A 8 2.23 4.68 13.89
C ASP A 8 3.33 3.62 13.72
N ASP A 9 3.62 3.19 12.48
CA ASP A 9 4.57 2.13 12.17
C ASP A 9 5.43 2.48 10.93
N PRO A 10 6.68 2.95 11.12
CA PRO A 10 7.29 3.28 12.41
C PRO A 10 6.65 4.54 13.04
N PRO A 11 6.82 4.75 14.35
CA PRO A 11 6.26 5.93 15.02
C PRO A 11 6.85 7.23 14.43
N PRO A 12 6.05 8.29 14.35
CA PRO A 12 6.51 9.56 13.80
C PRO A 12 7.60 10.18 14.69
N PHE A 13 8.56 10.86 14.07
CA PHE A 13 9.59 11.60 14.81
C PHE A 13 8.99 12.67 15.73
N ILE A 14 7.94 13.35 15.26
CA ILE A 14 7.08 14.24 16.05
C ILE A 14 5.65 13.93 15.65
N ASP A 15 4.82 13.51 16.62
CA ASP A 15 3.37 13.48 16.44
C ASP A 15 2.77 14.82 16.86
N GLY A 16 2.00 15.42 15.96
CA GLY A 16 1.36 16.71 16.22
C GLY A 16 0.06 16.53 17.00
N VAL A 17 -0.17 17.43 17.97
CA VAL A 17 -1.46 17.45 18.67
C VAL A 17 -2.54 17.87 17.68
N ARG A 18 -3.53 17.01 17.49
CA ARG A 18 -4.71 17.29 16.65
C ARG A 18 -5.60 18.27 17.41
N ILE A 19 -5.55 19.54 17.04
CA ILE A 19 -6.29 20.63 17.68
C ILE A 19 -7.27 21.28 16.71
N ASN A 20 -8.39 21.77 17.22
CA ASN A 20 -9.35 22.57 16.45
C ASN A 20 -8.94 24.06 16.44
N SER A 21 -7.69 24.33 16.07
CA SER A 21 -7.13 25.69 15.94
C SER A 21 -6.72 25.92 14.49
N PRO A 22 -6.89 27.14 13.94
CA PRO A 22 -6.44 27.46 12.59
C PRO A 22 -4.91 27.41 12.44
N HIS A 23 -4.17 27.42 13.56
CA HIS A 23 -2.70 27.46 13.55
C HIS A 23 -2.10 26.38 14.44
N TYR A 24 -1.09 25.71 13.90
CA TYR A 24 -0.23 24.77 14.62
C TYR A 24 1.23 25.07 14.28
N LEU A 25 2.08 25.17 15.29
CA LEU A 25 3.52 25.38 15.14
C LEU A 25 4.28 24.12 15.57
N CYS A 26 5.01 23.53 14.64
CA CYS A 26 5.97 22.45 14.93
C CYS A 26 7.39 23.01 14.84
N LYS A 27 8.22 22.76 15.86
CA LYS A 27 9.62 23.20 15.90
C LYS A 27 10.54 21.99 15.89
N LEU A 28 11.48 21.98 14.94
CA LEU A 28 12.57 21.00 14.87
C LEU A 28 13.86 21.67 15.35
N VAL A 29 14.55 21.05 16.32
CA VAL A 29 15.88 21.48 16.77
C VAL A 29 16.87 20.46 16.25
N LEU A 30 17.84 20.92 15.45
CA LEU A 30 18.82 20.06 14.80
C LEU A 30 20.19 20.24 15.45
N ASN A 31 20.85 19.13 15.78
CA ASN A 31 22.25 19.06 16.15
C ASN A 31 23.07 18.43 15.01
N GLU A 32 24.38 18.25 15.17
CA GLU A 32 25.27 17.68 14.14
C GLU A 32 24.84 16.28 13.69
N SER A 33 24.41 15.44 14.64
CA SER A 33 23.92 14.08 14.40
C SER A 33 22.48 13.98 13.86
N SER A 34 21.75 15.09 13.76
CA SER A 34 20.33 15.04 13.38
C SER A 34 20.13 14.68 11.91
N PRO A 35 19.07 13.91 11.58
CA PRO A 35 18.65 13.72 10.20
C PRO A 35 18.44 15.06 9.48
N ARG A 36 18.69 15.08 8.17
CA ARG A 36 18.51 16.28 7.33
C ARG A 36 17.34 16.18 6.36
N ARG A 37 16.69 15.01 6.29
CA ARG A 37 15.53 14.75 5.43
C ARG A 37 14.36 14.31 6.30
N TYR A 38 13.24 15.01 6.16
CA TYR A 38 12.01 14.75 6.90
C TYR A 38 10.83 14.67 5.94
N THR A 39 9.86 13.82 6.28
CA THR A 39 8.57 13.76 5.61
C THR A 39 7.53 14.42 6.51
N LEU A 40 6.89 15.48 6.00
CA LEU A 40 5.77 16.09 6.69
C LEU A 40 4.46 15.47 6.21
N VAL A 41 3.68 14.95 7.16
CA VAL A 41 2.35 14.41 6.90
C VAL A 41 1.33 15.36 7.49
N VAL A 42 0.47 15.92 6.63
CA VAL A 42 -0.69 16.70 7.09
C VAL A 42 -1.84 15.72 7.27
N SER A 43 -2.36 15.63 8.50
CA SER A 43 -3.43 14.71 8.86
C SER A 43 -4.65 15.47 9.40
N GLN A 44 -5.82 14.86 9.23
CA GLN A 44 -7.08 15.34 9.77
C GLN A 44 -7.70 14.20 10.58
N TYR A 45 -8.01 14.47 11.85
CA TYR A 45 -8.77 13.54 12.69
C TYR A 45 -10.23 13.51 12.23
N GLU A 46 -10.84 12.33 12.17
CA GLU A 46 -12.25 12.13 11.81
C GLU A 46 -12.74 13.05 10.69
N LYS A 47 -12.24 12.81 9.48
CA LYS A 47 -12.54 13.67 8.31
C LYS A 47 -14.05 13.75 8.04
N MET A 48 -14.68 14.81 8.54
CA MET A 48 -16.07 15.17 8.25
C MET A 48 -16.18 16.07 7.01
N HIS A 49 -15.22 16.99 6.85
CA HIS A 49 -15.17 17.95 5.74
C HIS A 49 -13.76 18.06 5.17
N THR A 50 -13.65 18.44 3.90
CA THR A 50 -12.36 18.77 3.29
C THR A 50 -11.91 20.14 3.80
N ILE A 51 -10.72 20.19 4.39
CA ILE A 51 -10.09 21.43 4.83
C ILE A 51 -8.94 21.81 3.90
N PHE A 52 -8.73 23.11 3.72
CA PHE A 52 -7.58 23.66 3.02
C PHE A 52 -6.56 24.16 4.04
N TYR A 53 -5.28 24.07 3.71
CA TYR A 53 -4.21 24.50 4.59
C TYR A 53 -3.12 25.23 3.80
N THR A 54 -2.38 26.10 4.48
CA THR A 54 -1.12 26.66 3.99
C THR A 54 0.00 26.13 4.85
N LEU A 55 1.08 25.67 4.22
CA LEU A 55 2.29 25.25 4.91
C LEU A 55 3.38 26.30 4.71
N ARG A 56 3.97 26.77 5.80
CA ARG A 56 5.14 27.66 5.79
C ARG A 56 6.26 27.01 6.59
N ALA A 57 7.46 27.01 6.02
CA ALA A 57 8.66 26.52 6.69
C ALA A 57 9.67 27.65 6.84
N TYR A 58 10.18 27.82 8.06
CA TYR A 58 11.20 28.80 8.41
C TYR A 58 12.37 28.03 9.01
N ALA A 59 13.59 28.42 8.65
CA ALA A 59 14.80 27.79 9.18
C ALA A 59 15.94 28.80 9.29
N THR A 60 16.85 28.54 10.22
CA THR A 60 18.11 29.27 10.39
C THR A 60 19.23 28.73 9.49
N CYS A 61 18.94 27.70 8.69
CA CYS A 61 19.83 27.13 7.70
C CYS A 61 19.08 27.01 6.35
N PRO A 62 19.80 26.80 5.23
CA PRO A 62 19.16 26.52 3.96
C PRO A 62 18.19 25.33 4.08
N ILE A 63 16.97 25.50 3.55
CA ILE A 63 15.96 24.45 3.51
C ILE A 63 15.33 24.37 2.13
N SER A 64 14.87 23.18 1.79
CA SER A 64 14.02 22.93 0.62
C SER A 64 12.77 22.21 1.06
N LEU A 65 11.62 22.69 0.59
CA LEU A 65 10.32 22.10 0.84
C LEU A 65 9.67 21.75 -0.50
N GLY A 66 9.51 20.45 -0.74
CA GLY A 66 8.93 19.93 -1.97
C GLY A 66 7.78 18.98 -1.69
N LYS A 67 6.83 18.89 -2.65
CA LYS A 67 5.83 17.82 -2.64
C LYS A 67 6.51 16.49 -2.95
N ILE A 68 6.11 15.43 -2.24
CA ILE A 68 6.54 14.07 -2.59
C ILE A 68 5.92 13.71 -3.94
N PRO A 69 6.74 13.34 -4.96
CA PRO A 69 6.22 12.96 -6.25
C PRO A 69 5.36 11.69 -6.13
N ASN A 70 4.32 11.60 -6.96
CA ASN A 70 3.57 10.35 -7.05
C ASN A 70 4.37 9.36 -7.90
N GLN A 71 4.89 8.32 -7.27
CA GLN A 71 5.64 7.27 -7.97
C GLN A 71 4.76 6.28 -8.74
N TYR A 72 3.43 6.37 -8.60
CA TYR A 72 2.50 5.47 -9.28
C TYR A 72 1.68 6.23 -10.32
N GLU A 73 2.10 6.12 -11.58
CA GLU A 73 1.46 6.78 -12.72
C GLU A 73 0.27 5.98 -13.26
N HIS A 74 0.26 4.66 -13.04
CA HIS A 74 -0.76 3.75 -13.56
C HIS A 74 -1.58 3.17 -12.42
N VAL A 75 -2.91 3.21 -12.53
CA VAL A 75 -3.83 2.72 -11.50
C VAL A 75 -4.96 1.94 -12.14
N LYS A 76 -5.24 0.75 -11.61
CA LYS A 76 -6.43 -0.05 -11.94
C LYS A 76 -7.09 -0.53 -10.65
N GLN A 77 -8.41 -0.50 -10.61
CA GLN A 77 -9.20 -0.95 -9.46
C GLN A 77 -10.18 -2.04 -9.90
N VAL A 78 -10.23 -3.12 -9.13
CA VAL A 78 -11.29 -4.12 -9.15
C VAL A 78 -12.32 -3.72 -8.10
N SER A 79 -13.56 -3.51 -8.51
CA SER A 79 -14.66 -3.05 -7.65
C SER A 79 -15.76 -4.08 -7.42
N ASP A 80 -15.71 -5.21 -8.13
CA ASP A 80 -16.64 -6.34 -8.08
C ASP A 80 -16.01 -7.58 -7.42
N GLY A 81 -14.92 -7.40 -6.67
CA GLY A 81 -14.27 -8.46 -5.92
C GLY A 81 -15.16 -8.99 -4.82
N GLN A 82 -15.20 -10.31 -4.63
CA GLN A 82 -15.94 -10.94 -3.53
C GLN A 82 -15.29 -12.25 -3.09
N TRP A 83 -15.28 -12.49 -1.77
CA TRP A 83 -15.14 -13.83 -1.20
C TRP A 83 -16.55 -14.42 -1.09
N LYS A 84 -16.82 -15.53 -1.78
CA LYS A 84 -18.15 -16.14 -1.83
C LYS A 84 -18.06 -17.64 -2.11
N GLY A 85 -18.80 -18.45 -1.36
CA GLY A 85 -18.76 -19.92 -1.45
C GLY A 85 -17.33 -20.43 -1.33
N GLU A 86 -16.93 -21.28 -2.28
CA GLU A 86 -15.56 -21.84 -2.32
C GLU A 86 -14.46 -20.78 -2.43
N ARG A 87 -14.77 -19.56 -2.93
CA ARG A 87 -13.81 -18.45 -3.00
C ARG A 87 -13.53 -17.82 -1.63
N ALA A 88 -14.28 -18.14 -0.58
CA ALA A 88 -13.98 -17.69 0.79
C ALA A 88 -12.96 -18.63 1.46
N GLY A 89 -11.74 -18.70 0.89
CA GLY A 89 -10.76 -19.74 1.20
C GLY A 89 -9.93 -19.54 2.47
N GLY A 90 -9.92 -18.33 3.05
CA GLY A 90 -9.10 -17.99 4.21
C GLY A 90 -7.61 -17.83 3.88
N CYS A 91 -6.79 -17.53 4.88
CA CYS A 91 -5.35 -17.28 4.71
C CYS A 91 -4.55 -18.58 4.52
N GLY A 92 -3.23 -18.46 4.28
CA GLY A 92 -2.32 -19.58 4.04
C GLY A 92 -2.29 -20.65 5.15
N ASN A 93 -2.78 -20.37 6.36
CA ASN A 93 -2.94 -21.34 7.43
C ASN A 93 -4.02 -22.40 7.14
N HIS A 94 -4.84 -22.20 6.10
CA HIS A 94 -5.90 -23.11 5.66
C HIS A 94 -5.57 -23.64 4.25
N PRO A 95 -4.52 -24.45 4.07
CA PRO A 95 -3.97 -24.79 2.75
C PRO A 95 -4.99 -25.46 1.81
N ASN A 96 -5.92 -26.25 2.37
CA ASN A 96 -6.95 -26.96 1.61
C ASN A 96 -7.95 -26.02 0.92
N SER A 97 -8.20 -24.84 1.49
CA SER A 97 -9.17 -23.87 0.97
C SER A 97 -8.52 -22.58 0.45
N HIS A 98 -7.31 -22.24 0.92
CA HIS A 98 -6.62 -21.00 0.55
C HIS A 98 -6.39 -20.88 -0.96
N LEU A 99 -6.10 -22.01 -1.61
CA LEU A 99 -5.95 -22.08 -3.06
C LEU A 99 -7.20 -21.61 -3.79
N ASN A 100 -8.38 -21.75 -3.21
CA ASN A 100 -9.64 -21.41 -3.86
C ASN A 100 -9.94 -19.90 -3.87
N ASN A 101 -9.23 -19.07 -3.09
CA ASN A 101 -9.45 -17.63 -3.06
C ASN A 101 -9.42 -16.99 -4.48
N PRO A 102 -10.09 -15.84 -4.66
CA PRO A 102 -10.00 -15.08 -5.90
C PRO A 102 -8.54 -14.81 -6.27
N ARG A 103 -8.26 -14.76 -7.57
CA ARG A 103 -6.90 -14.54 -8.05
C ARG A 103 -6.90 -13.58 -9.22
N TYR A 104 -5.98 -12.62 -9.15
CA TYR A 104 -5.81 -11.60 -10.18
C TYR A 104 -4.38 -11.64 -10.70
N GLN A 105 -4.20 -11.63 -12.00
CA GLN A 105 -2.89 -11.62 -12.63
C GLN A 105 -2.53 -10.20 -13.05
N VAL A 106 -1.35 -9.75 -12.62
CA VAL A 106 -0.75 -8.49 -13.04
C VAL A 106 0.48 -8.76 -13.89
N THR A 107 0.57 -8.14 -15.05
CA THR A 107 1.75 -8.19 -15.93
C THR A 107 2.32 -6.80 -16.07
N LEU A 108 3.53 -6.58 -15.57
CA LEU A 108 4.24 -5.30 -15.66
C LEU A 108 4.86 -5.16 -17.05
N GLU A 109 4.44 -4.14 -17.79
CA GLU A 109 4.90 -3.84 -19.15
C GLU A 109 6.06 -2.85 -19.11
N SER A 110 7.21 -3.32 -18.62
CA SER A 110 8.43 -2.54 -18.45
C SER A 110 9.65 -3.31 -18.94
N ARG A 111 10.71 -2.59 -19.30
CA ARG A 111 12.04 -3.16 -19.58
C ARG A 111 12.96 -3.12 -18.36
N ASN A 112 12.55 -2.39 -17.32
CA ASN A 112 13.37 -2.15 -16.14
C ASN A 112 13.07 -3.17 -15.04
N ASN A 113 14.05 -3.38 -14.16
CA ASN A 113 13.91 -4.25 -13.01
C ASN A 113 13.52 -3.53 -11.71
N ASN A 114 13.39 -2.20 -11.74
CA ASN A 114 13.21 -1.36 -10.55
C ASN A 114 11.80 -0.74 -10.46
N ASN A 115 10.75 -1.47 -10.85
CA ASN A 115 9.39 -0.93 -10.88
C ASN A 115 8.81 -0.84 -9.47
N GLN A 116 7.99 0.19 -9.23
CA GLN A 116 7.27 0.36 -7.97
C GLN A 116 5.85 -0.15 -8.12
N LEU A 117 5.43 -1.05 -7.23
CA LEU A 117 4.07 -1.61 -7.21
C LEU A 117 3.44 -1.34 -5.84
N LEU A 118 2.15 -1.03 -5.80
CA LEU A 118 1.39 -0.90 -4.56
C LEU A 118 0.04 -1.57 -4.72
N LEU A 119 -0.25 -2.48 -3.81
CA LEU A 119 -1.52 -3.17 -3.70
C LEU A 119 -2.30 -2.61 -2.50
N ASP A 120 -3.52 -2.15 -2.73
CA ASP A 120 -4.45 -1.64 -1.71
C ASP A 120 -5.71 -2.49 -1.74
N LEU A 121 -5.88 -3.34 -0.72
CA LEU A 121 -7.05 -4.19 -0.53
C LEU A 121 -7.93 -3.59 0.56
N LYS A 122 -9.22 -3.45 0.28
CA LYS A 122 -10.25 -3.04 1.25
C LYS A 122 -11.37 -4.06 1.28
N GLY A 123 -11.75 -4.50 2.47
CA GLY A 123 -12.87 -5.41 2.71
C GLY A 123 -13.75 -4.91 3.87
N PRO A 124 -14.71 -5.74 4.32
CA PRO A 124 -15.56 -5.40 5.46
C PRO A 124 -14.74 -5.18 6.72
N LYS A 125 -15.09 -4.17 7.52
CA LYS A 125 -14.34 -3.81 8.75
C LYS A 125 -14.26 -4.95 9.74
N GLN A 126 -15.25 -5.84 9.78
CA GLN A 126 -15.26 -7.00 10.67
C GLN A 126 -14.27 -8.12 10.28
N TYR A 127 -13.73 -8.11 9.07
CA TYR A 127 -12.78 -9.13 8.61
C TYR A 127 -11.35 -8.63 8.68
N GLN A 128 -10.46 -9.51 9.13
CA GLN A 128 -9.03 -9.33 9.00
C GLN A 128 -8.65 -9.79 7.59
N VAL A 129 -8.07 -8.90 6.79
CA VAL A 129 -7.76 -9.13 5.37
C VAL A 129 -6.25 -9.08 5.11
N GLY A 130 -5.81 -9.80 4.08
CA GLY A 130 -4.42 -9.91 3.67
C GLY A 130 -4.27 -10.17 2.18
N LEU A 131 -3.05 -9.96 1.66
CA LEU A 131 -2.68 -10.22 0.27
C LEU A 131 -1.44 -11.11 0.22
N ASP A 132 -1.47 -12.06 -0.71
CA ASP A 132 -0.27 -12.71 -1.22
C ASP A 132 -0.01 -12.24 -2.65
N ILE A 133 1.26 -12.08 -3.02
CA ILE A 133 1.70 -11.92 -4.41
C ILE A 133 2.71 -13.00 -4.73
N ILE A 134 2.51 -13.71 -5.84
CA ILE A 134 3.34 -14.83 -6.29
C ILE A 134 3.89 -14.48 -7.67
N CYS A 135 5.20 -14.62 -7.86
CA CYS A 135 5.79 -14.50 -9.19
C CYS A 135 5.48 -15.75 -10.02
N VAL A 136 4.87 -15.55 -11.18
CA VAL A 136 4.59 -16.61 -12.17
C VAL A 136 5.76 -16.69 -13.14
N VAL A 137 6.15 -15.54 -13.71
CA VAL A 137 7.28 -15.41 -14.62
C VAL A 137 7.96 -14.07 -14.37
N VAL A 138 9.28 -14.08 -14.29
CA VAL A 138 10.10 -12.86 -14.24
C VAL A 138 10.97 -12.81 -15.48
N ASN A 139 11.10 -11.63 -16.09
CA ASN A 139 11.89 -11.47 -17.30
C ASN A 139 13.39 -11.64 -17.05
N ASP A 140 13.85 -11.19 -15.87
CA ASP A 140 15.23 -11.34 -15.40
C ASP A 140 15.24 -12.02 -14.02
N PRO A 141 15.51 -13.34 -13.95
CA PRO A 141 15.57 -14.09 -12.69
C PRO A 141 16.70 -13.65 -11.76
N ASN A 142 17.73 -12.98 -12.27
CA ASN A 142 18.88 -12.53 -11.48
C ASN A 142 18.70 -11.09 -10.94
N ALA A 143 17.58 -10.45 -11.24
CA ALA A 143 17.28 -9.12 -10.74
C ALA A 143 17.24 -9.11 -9.19
N PRO A 144 17.88 -8.15 -8.51
CA PRO A 144 17.95 -8.12 -7.04
C PRO A 144 16.60 -8.14 -6.34
N GLY A 145 15.56 -7.56 -6.95
CA GLY A 145 14.20 -7.53 -6.42
C GLY A 145 13.33 -8.72 -6.82
N ALA A 146 13.85 -9.72 -7.54
CA ALA A 146 13.11 -10.92 -7.89
C ALA A 146 12.69 -11.71 -6.64
N PHE A 147 11.47 -12.23 -6.62
CA PHE A 147 10.95 -13.00 -5.50
C PHE A 147 9.98 -14.07 -6.00
N THR A 148 9.87 -15.19 -5.28
CA THR A 148 8.86 -16.22 -5.59
C THR A 148 7.50 -15.87 -5.00
N LYS A 149 7.48 -15.42 -3.73
CA LYS A 149 6.26 -15.04 -3.02
C LYS A 149 6.54 -13.94 -2.00
N LYS A 150 5.61 -12.99 -1.86
CA LYS A 150 5.57 -12.00 -0.78
C LYS A 150 4.16 -11.90 -0.23
N HIS A 151 4.03 -11.35 0.98
CA HIS A 151 2.77 -11.21 1.70
C HIS A 151 2.63 -9.81 2.26
N SER A 152 1.41 -9.36 2.52
CA SER A 152 1.14 -8.05 3.12
C SER A 152 1.50 -7.93 4.61
N GLY A 153 1.98 -9.01 5.23
CA GLY A 153 2.26 -9.09 6.66
C GLY A 153 1.04 -9.50 7.48
N ALA A 154 0.93 -8.97 8.70
CA ALA A 154 -0.20 -9.27 9.58
C ALA A 154 -1.53 -8.87 8.92
N PHE A 155 -2.54 -9.74 9.04
CA PHE A 155 -3.88 -9.45 8.55
C PHE A 155 -4.50 -8.33 9.39
N ARG A 156 -5.14 -7.36 8.74
CA ARG A 156 -5.65 -6.14 9.38
C ARG A 156 -7.14 -5.96 9.11
N SER A 157 -7.84 -5.33 10.06
CA SER A 157 -9.29 -5.09 9.94
C SER A 157 -9.60 -4.15 8.78
N GLY A 158 -10.42 -4.61 7.83
CA GLY A 158 -11.01 -3.79 6.78
C GLY A 158 -10.08 -3.32 5.66
N PHE A 159 -8.77 -3.20 5.86
CA PHE A 159 -7.85 -2.88 4.78
C PHE A 159 -6.42 -3.35 5.02
N VAL A 160 -5.68 -3.53 3.93
CA VAL A 160 -4.22 -3.68 3.93
C VAL A 160 -3.62 -3.03 2.69
N VAL A 161 -2.48 -2.38 2.87
CA VAL A 161 -1.66 -1.83 1.80
C VAL A 161 -0.28 -2.47 1.81
N MET A 162 0.18 -2.89 0.64
CA MET A 162 1.44 -3.57 0.40
C MET A 162 2.23 -2.83 -0.68
N PRO A 163 3.15 -1.93 -0.30
CA PRO A 163 4.14 -1.38 -1.22
C PRO A 163 5.22 -2.42 -1.53
N LEU A 164 5.66 -2.44 -2.77
CA LEU A 164 6.69 -3.31 -3.31
C LEU A 164 7.63 -2.46 -4.14
N GLU A 165 8.88 -2.40 -3.72
CA GLU A 165 9.95 -1.67 -4.39
C GLU A 165 10.80 -2.64 -5.22
N ASP A 166 11.47 -2.09 -6.23
CA ASP A 166 12.38 -2.79 -7.12
C ASP A 166 11.80 -4.07 -7.74
N VAL A 167 10.52 -4.05 -8.11
CA VAL A 167 9.83 -5.20 -8.69
C VAL A 167 10.29 -5.39 -10.13
N PRO A 168 10.86 -6.55 -10.50
CA PRO A 168 11.27 -6.78 -11.87
C PRO A 168 10.08 -6.88 -12.82
N ALA A 169 10.29 -6.58 -14.10
CA ALA A 169 9.26 -6.79 -15.10
C ALA A 169 8.90 -8.29 -15.18
N GLY A 170 7.62 -8.60 -15.24
CA GLY A 170 7.13 -9.97 -15.15
C GLY A 170 5.63 -10.08 -14.93
N THR A 171 5.18 -11.30 -14.72
CA THR A 171 3.78 -11.65 -14.42
C THR A 171 3.67 -12.21 -13.01
N TYR A 172 2.72 -11.67 -12.26
CA TYR A 172 2.50 -11.98 -10.85
C TYR A 172 1.02 -12.25 -10.58
N ASP A 173 0.75 -13.22 -9.72
CA ASP A 173 -0.59 -13.52 -9.22
C ASP A 173 -0.81 -12.86 -7.85
N ILE A 174 -1.89 -12.10 -7.70
CA ILE A 174 -2.35 -11.46 -6.47
C ILE A 174 -3.53 -12.27 -5.92
N ILE A 175 -3.45 -12.64 -4.64
CA ILE A 175 -4.46 -13.45 -3.94
C ILE A 175 -4.95 -12.68 -2.71
N PRO A 176 -6.09 -11.95 -2.81
CA PRO A 176 -6.75 -11.38 -1.65
C PRO A 176 -7.46 -12.47 -0.84
N SER A 177 -7.29 -12.44 0.48
CA SER A 177 -7.93 -13.39 1.38
C SER A 177 -8.37 -12.72 2.69
N THR A 178 -9.39 -13.31 3.31
CA THR A 178 -9.70 -13.11 4.72
C THR A 178 -8.82 -14.01 5.59
N PHE A 179 -8.73 -13.73 6.90
CA PHE A 179 -7.94 -14.57 7.80
C PHE A 179 -8.55 -15.97 7.94
N LEU A 180 -9.85 -16.03 8.24
CA LEU A 180 -10.59 -17.30 8.36
C LEU A 180 -11.32 -17.65 7.06
N PRO A 181 -11.48 -18.95 6.73
CA PRO A 181 -12.35 -19.40 5.65
C PRO A 181 -13.83 -19.07 5.92
N ASN A 182 -14.66 -19.19 4.89
CA ASN A 182 -16.12 -18.97 4.94
C ASN A 182 -16.56 -17.55 5.34
N GLN A 183 -15.63 -16.59 5.37
CA GLN A 183 -15.94 -15.17 5.56
C GLN A 183 -16.31 -14.55 4.21
N GLU A 184 -17.61 -14.53 3.92
CA GLU A 184 -18.12 -13.98 2.66
C GLU A 184 -18.29 -12.46 2.72
N GLY A 185 -17.93 -11.78 1.64
CA GLY A 185 -18.12 -10.34 1.53
C GLY A 185 -17.44 -9.72 0.32
N PRO A 186 -17.83 -8.48 -0.03
CA PRO A 186 -17.22 -7.73 -1.13
C PRO A 186 -15.83 -7.21 -0.73
N PHE A 187 -14.98 -6.97 -1.72
CA PHE A 187 -13.73 -6.26 -1.54
C PHE A 187 -13.39 -5.39 -2.75
N PHE A 188 -12.53 -4.40 -2.51
CA PHE A 188 -11.88 -3.60 -3.54
C PHE A 188 -10.39 -3.92 -3.57
N LEU A 189 -9.85 -4.22 -4.74
CA LEU A 189 -8.41 -4.38 -4.95
C LEU A 189 -7.93 -3.28 -5.90
N THR A 190 -7.06 -2.40 -5.45
CA THR A 190 -6.42 -1.38 -6.28
C THR A 190 -4.96 -1.74 -6.49
N VAL A 191 -4.54 -1.82 -7.75
CA VAL A 191 -3.16 -2.03 -8.16
C VAL A 191 -2.63 -0.72 -8.72
N LYS A 192 -1.49 -0.25 -8.21
CA LYS A 192 -0.83 0.97 -8.66
C LYS A 192 0.61 0.66 -9.04
N SER A 193 1.09 1.20 -10.15
CA SER A 193 2.41 0.90 -10.69
C SER A 193 3.11 2.15 -11.21
N SER A 194 4.45 2.18 -11.13
CA SER A 194 5.30 3.17 -11.81
C SER A 194 5.42 2.92 -13.31
N CYS A 195 4.97 1.77 -13.83
CA CYS A 195 5.00 1.43 -15.25
C CYS A 195 3.63 0.91 -15.72
N PRO A 196 3.35 0.93 -17.05
CA PRO A 196 2.13 0.36 -17.60
C PRO A 196 1.98 -1.12 -17.21
N PHE A 197 0.76 -1.59 -17.04
CA PHE A 197 0.50 -2.98 -16.69
C PHE A 197 -0.87 -3.47 -17.16
N LYS A 198 -0.97 -4.79 -17.37
CA LYS A 198 -2.22 -5.51 -17.56
C LYS A 198 -2.70 -6.10 -16.24
N LEU A 199 -4.01 -6.13 -16.04
CA LEU A 199 -4.66 -6.72 -14.88
C LEU A 199 -5.83 -7.57 -15.36
N ALA A 200 -5.84 -8.84 -14.99
CA ALA A 200 -6.89 -9.79 -15.37
C ALA A 200 -7.36 -10.58 -14.15
N LYS A 201 -8.66 -10.90 -14.08
CA LYS A 201 -9.20 -11.83 -13.09
C LYS A 201 -9.01 -13.26 -13.63
N LEU A 202 -8.39 -14.13 -12.85
CA LEU A 202 -8.23 -15.53 -13.20
C LEU A 202 -9.41 -16.37 -12.69
N ARG A 203 -9.89 -16.10 -11.47
CA ARG A 203 -11.02 -16.80 -10.85
C ARG A 203 -11.59 -16.08 -9.63
#